data_AF-A0A9D7J3B4-F1
#
_entry.id   AF-A0A9D7J3B4-F1
#
_cell.length_a   1.000
_cell.length_b   1.000
_cell.length_c   1.000
_cell.angle_alpha   90.00
_cell.angle_beta   90.00
_cell.angle_gamma   90.00
#
_symmetry.space_group_name_H-M   'P 1'
#
loop_
_entity.id
_entity.type
_entity.pdbx_description
1 polymer ?
#
loop_
_entity_poly.entity_id
_entity_poly.type
_entity_poly.pdbx_seq_one_letter_code
_entity_poly.pdbx_strand_id
1 'polypeptide(L)'
;MGSGVGSGSMMAAGIASVTAAHPEFTDQIAAFATTANLIASLAGVPLALWISLPLADRFYRFLTRNQKNPTVAEATSTIGEISKALEAPKVNLSWVTSLIILTGAGLVTAVIAAKGFSFDMVLTYLLMAAIVAVGLWLAKLTKGKVPALIVVIVIGAYITSPWFPGAAWVLETSASVNFLSVITLMLAIAGLSIGKDLPMLRQIGWKILPVGFVVIAATFLASTVIAEAVLAILHR
;
A
#
# COMPACT_ATOMS: atom_id res chain seq x y z
N MET A 1 -7.38 -12.39 4.91
CA MET A 1 -6.45 -11.54 5.68
C MET A 1 -5.01 -11.60 5.15
N GLY A 2 -4.47 -12.77 4.80
CA GLY A 2 -3.08 -12.89 4.31
C GLY A 2 -2.75 -12.04 3.07
N SER A 3 -3.71 -11.88 2.15
CA SER A 3 -3.57 -10.98 0.98
C SER A 3 -3.50 -9.50 1.36
N GLY A 4 -3.98 -9.11 2.53
CA GLY A 4 -3.95 -7.72 2.99
C GLY A 4 -2.62 -7.29 3.61
N VAL A 5 -1.71 -8.21 3.93
CA VAL A 5 -0.42 -7.84 4.52
C VAL A 5 0.61 -7.66 3.41
N GLY A 6 0.97 -6.41 3.10
CA GLY A 6 1.93 -6.09 2.06
C GLY A 6 1.73 -4.69 1.49
N SER A 7 2.17 -4.49 0.24
CA SER A 7 1.85 -3.28 -0.53
C SER A 7 0.46 -3.38 -1.16
N GLY A 8 -0.16 -2.23 -1.49
CA GLY A 8 -1.45 -2.21 -2.19
C GLY A 8 -1.46 -3.00 -3.51
N SER A 9 -0.30 -3.12 -4.19
CA SER A 9 -0.13 -3.99 -5.36
C SER A 9 -0.24 -5.48 -5.04
N MET A 10 0.43 -5.93 -3.98
CA MET A 10 0.38 -7.32 -3.53
C MET A 10 -1.02 -7.68 -3.04
N MET A 11 -1.69 -6.74 -2.38
CA MET A 11 -3.10 -6.87 -1.99
C MET A 11 -4.02 -7.00 -3.20
N ALA A 12 -3.90 -6.14 -4.20
CA ALA A 12 -4.69 -6.23 -5.44
C ALA A 12 -4.52 -7.58 -6.14
N ALA A 13 -3.27 -8.04 -6.30
CA ALA A 13 -2.98 -9.33 -6.92
C ALA A 13 -3.52 -10.51 -6.11
N GLY A 14 -3.38 -10.47 -4.77
CA GLY A 14 -3.86 -11.52 -3.88
C GLY A 14 -5.38 -11.57 -3.74
N ILE A 15 -6.08 -10.42 -3.74
CA ILE A 15 -7.54 -10.40 -3.80
C ILE A 15 -8.00 -11.00 -5.12
N ALA A 16 -7.44 -10.57 -6.25
CA ALA A 16 -7.83 -11.07 -7.56
C ALA A 16 -7.72 -12.59 -7.70
N SER A 17 -6.66 -13.20 -7.16
CA SER A 17 -6.50 -14.66 -7.19
C SER A 17 -7.48 -15.39 -6.28
N VAL A 18 -7.73 -14.89 -5.07
CA VAL A 18 -8.65 -15.53 -4.11
C VAL A 18 -10.10 -15.37 -4.53
N THR A 19 -10.47 -14.19 -5.03
CA THR A 19 -11.82 -13.91 -5.56
C THR A 19 -12.14 -14.73 -6.80
N ALA A 20 -11.15 -15.03 -7.65
CA ALA A 20 -11.34 -15.92 -8.79
C ALA A 20 -11.68 -17.36 -8.38
N ALA A 21 -11.19 -17.81 -7.22
CA ALA A 21 -11.50 -19.13 -6.65
C ALA A 21 -12.80 -19.14 -5.83
N HIS A 22 -13.14 -18.00 -5.19
CA HIS A 22 -14.32 -17.82 -4.33
C HIS A 22 -15.10 -16.54 -4.69
N PRO A 23 -15.88 -16.57 -5.79
CA PRO A 23 -16.63 -15.39 -6.24
C PRO A 23 -17.70 -14.93 -5.24
N GLU A 24 -18.25 -15.86 -4.45
CA GLU A 24 -19.31 -15.62 -3.47
C GLU A 24 -18.88 -14.72 -2.29
N PHE A 25 -17.58 -14.64 -1.99
CA PHE A 25 -17.04 -13.86 -0.87
C PHE A 25 -16.27 -12.61 -1.30
N THR A 26 -16.47 -12.13 -2.54
CA THR A 26 -15.71 -11.01 -3.14
C THR A 26 -15.61 -9.80 -2.20
N ASP A 27 -16.74 -9.29 -1.73
CA ASP A 27 -16.79 -8.07 -0.92
C ASP A 27 -16.15 -8.28 0.46
N GLN A 28 -16.32 -9.46 1.05
CA GLN A 28 -15.72 -9.81 2.34
C GLN A 28 -14.21 -9.97 2.22
N ILE A 29 -13.72 -10.64 1.17
CA ILE A 29 -12.28 -10.78 0.89
C ILE A 29 -11.65 -9.40 0.73
N ALA A 30 -12.27 -8.53 -0.06
CA ALA A 30 -11.81 -7.16 -0.26
C ALA A 30 -11.81 -6.35 1.04
N ALA A 31 -12.87 -6.45 1.86
CA ALA A 31 -12.97 -5.75 3.13
C ALA A 31 -11.91 -6.23 4.14
N PHE A 32 -11.71 -7.54 4.30
CA PHE A 32 -10.68 -8.09 5.20
C PHE A 32 -9.27 -7.77 4.73
N ALA A 33 -9.02 -7.79 3.42
CA ALA A 33 -7.71 -7.48 2.86
C ALA A 33 -7.38 -5.99 2.98
N THR A 34 -8.32 -5.09 2.64
CA THR A 34 -8.12 -3.64 2.76
C THR A 34 -7.96 -3.22 4.22
N THR A 35 -8.73 -3.80 5.14
CA THR A 35 -8.60 -3.56 6.57
C THR A 35 -7.25 -4.05 7.10
N ALA A 36 -6.82 -5.26 6.73
CA ALA A 36 -5.50 -5.77 7.11
C ALA A 36 -4.36 -4.91 6.54
N ASN A 37 -4.49 -4.41 5.31
CA ASN A 37 -3.51 -3.51 4.70
C ASN A 37 -3.45 -2.16 5.41
N LEU A 38 -4.59 -1.63 5.84
CA LEU A 38 -4.68 -0.41 6.62
C LEU A 38 -4.00 -0.57 7.99
N ILE A 39 -4.26 -1.67 8.69
CA ILE A 39 -3.61 -2.01 9.97
C ILE A 39 -2.10 -2.18 9.76
N ALA A 40 -1.67 -2.92 8.74
CA ALA A 40 -0.26 -3.12 8.41
C ALA A 40 0.44 -1.79 8.07
N SER A 41 -0.23 -0.88 7.36
CA SER A 41 0.31 0.43 7.03
C SER A 41 0.46 1.34 8.25
N LEU A 42 -0.47 1.27 9.21
CA LEU A 42 -0.40 2.02 10.47
C LEU A 42 0.67 1.46 11.41
N ALA A 43 0.70 0.14 11.58
CA ALA A 43 1.64 -0.54 12.47
C ALA A 43 3.05 -0.64 11.86
N GLY A 44 3.18 -0.55 10.54
CA GLY A 44 4.42 -0.78 9.82
C GLY A 44 5.56 0.14 10.24
N VAL A 45 5.31 1.45 10.40
CA VAL A 45 6.34 2.42 10.79
C VAL A 45 6.90 2.16 12.19
N PRO A 46 6.08 2.06 13.26
CA PRO A 46 6.60 1.76 14.59
C PRO A 46 7.20 0.35 14.68
N LEU A 47 6.58 -0.66 14.07
CA LEU A 47 7.12 -2.03 14.06
C LEU A 47 8.45 -2.11 13.32
N ALA A 48 8.62 -1.38 12.22
CA ALA A 48 9.86 -1.34 11.47
C ALA A 48 11.01 -0.77 12.32
N LEU A 49 10.76 0.35 13.00
CA LEU A 49 11.78 1.03 13.82
C LEU A 49 12.13 0.24 15.08
N TRP A 50 11.14 -0.33 15.77
CA TRP A 50 11.34 -0.95 17.08
C TRP A 50 11.63 -2.45 17.05
N ILE A 51 11.14 -3.17 16.05
CA ILE A 51 11.23 -4.63 15.99
C ILE A 51 12.00 -5.07 14.75
N SER A 52 11.68 -4.55 13.56
CA SER A 52 12.35 -4.99 12.33
C SER A 52 13.81 -4.60 12.29
N LEU A 53 14.16 -3.36 12.64
CA LEU A 53 15.54 -2.88 12.61
C LEU A 53 16.47 -3.67 13.55
N PRO A 54 16.13 -3.90 14.84
CA PRO A 54 16.99 -4.69 15.72
C PRO A 54 16.98 -6.18 15.37
N LEU A 55 15.86 -6.72 14.89
CA LEU A 55 15.81 -8.12 14.46
C LEU A 55 16.67 -8.34 13.21
N ALA A 56 16.66 -7.39 12.27
CA ALA A 56 17.50 -7.41 11.09
C ALA A 56 18.99 -7.34 11.48
N ASP A 57 19.40 -6.46 12.40
CA ASP A 57 20.79 -6.42 12.89
C ASP A 57 21.19 -7.75 13.54
N ARG A 58 20.30 -8.34 14.34
CA ARG A 58 20.56 -9.63 14.99
C ARG A 58 20.70 -10.78 13.99
N PHE A 59 19.81 -10.86 13.01
CA PHE A 59 19.88 -11.85 11.93
C PHE A 59 21.13 -11.66 11.07
N TYR A 60 21.46 -10.42 10.75
CA TYR A 60 22.64 -10.08 9.98
C TYR A 60 23.92 -10.52 10.70
N ARG A 61 24.06 -10.21 11.99
CA ARG A 61 25.21 -10.63 12.81
C ARG A 61 25.29 -12.15 12.95
N PHE A 62 24.15 -12.82 13.08
CA PHE A 62 24.08 -14.28 13.16
C PHE A 62 24.58 -14.94 11.87
N LEU A 63 24.08 -14.49 10.71
CA LEU A 63 24.45 -15.03 9.40
C LEU A 63 25.87 -14.69 8.99
N THR A 64 26.34 -13.49 9.31
CA THR A 64 27.72 -13.07 8.99
C THR A 64 28.75 -13.50 10.03
N ARG A 65 28.34 -14.11 11.16
CA ARG A 65 29.24 -14.41 12.30
C ARG A 65 30.14 -13.22 12.67
N ASN A 66 29.60 -12.00 12.62
CA ASN A 66 30.34 -10.76 12.84
C ASN A 66 31.44 -10.41 11.79
N GLN A 67 31.50 -11.09 10.66
CA GLN A 67 32.37 -10.70 9.55
C GLN A 67 31.75 -9.51 8.80
N LYS A 68 32.41 -8.35 8.85
CA LYS A 68 32.08 -7.20 7.98
C LYS A 68 32.45 -7.56 6.54
N ASN A 69 31.51 -8.11 5.80
CA ASN A 69 31.68 -8.34 4.36
C ASN A 69 31.17 -7.10 3.60
N PRO A 70 32.05 -6.27 3.02
CA PRO A 70 31.67 -4.99 2.39
C PRO A 70 30.67 -5.16 1.24
N THR A 71 30.70 -6.32 0.56
CA THR A 71 29.81 -6.67 -0.56
C THR A 71 28.33 -6.79 -0.17
N VAL A 72 28.03 -7.24 1.04
CA VAL A 72 26.64 -7.37 1.53
C VAL A 72 26.12 -6.02 2.04
N ALA A 73 26.99 -5.19 2.61
CA ALA A 73 26.66 -3.83 2.99
C ALA A 73 26.34 -2.95 1.76
N GLU A 74 27.15 -3.07 0.70
CA GLU A 74 26.86 -2.43 -0.59
C GLU A 74 25.53 -2.91 -1.17
N ALA A 75 25.30 -4.23 -1.28
CA ALA A 75 24.05 -4.76 -1.83
C ALA A 75 22.81 -4.33 -1.02
N THR A 76 22.91 -4.24 0.31
CA THR A 76 21.82 -3.78 1.18
C THR A 76 21.56 -2.29 1.00
N SER A 77 22.62 -1.48 0.87
CA SER A 77 22.49 -0.04 0.54
C SER A 77 21.90 0.19 -0.85
N THR A 78 22.29 -0.60 -1.85
CA THR A 78 21.74 -0.52 -3.21
C THR A 78 20.26 -0.86 -3.21
N ILE A 79 19.84 -1.95 -2.53
CA ILE A 79 18.41 -2.30 -2.37
C ILE A 79 17.65 -1.20 -1.61
N GLY A 80 18.26 -0.59 -0.59
CA GLY A 80 17.69 0.54 0.14
C GLY A 80 17.49 1.78 -0.74
N GLU A 81 18.47 2.14 -1.56
CA GLU A 81 18.39 3.25 -2.53
C GLU A 81 17.36 2.98 -3.63
N ILE A 82 17.27 1.74 -4.10
CA ILE A 82 16.23 1.31 -5.04
C ILE A 82 14.86 1.38 -4.38
N SER A 83 14.67 0.94 -3.13
CA SER A 83 13.39 1.09 -2.42
C SER A 83 12.96 2.56 -2.29
N LYS A 84 13.93 3.45 -2.14
CA LYS A 84 13.74 4.90 -2.09
C LYS A 84 13.50 5.53 -3.47
N ALA A 85 13.95 4.87 -4.54
CA ALA A 85 13.65 5.22 -5.93
C ALA A 85 12.33 4.59 -6.43
N LEU A 86 11.88 3.50 -5.79
CA LEU A 86 10.58 2.85 -5.95
C LEU A 86 9.46 3.67 -5.25
N GLU A 87 9.79 4.43 -4.21
CA GLU A 87 8.93 5.51 -3.73
C GLU A 87 8.75 6.52 -4.87
N ALA A 88 7.49 6.84 -5.19
CA ALA A 88 7.13 7.71 -6.31
C ALA A 88 8.06 8.94 -6.37
N PRO A 89 8.55 9.32 -7.57
CA PRO A 89 9.46 10.45 -7.71
C PRO A 89 8.86 11.64 -6.96
N LYS A 90 9.66 12.26 -6.08
CA LYS A 90 9.29 13.49 -5.39
C LYS A 90 9.19 14.58 -6.46
N VAL A 91 8.06 14.62 -7.14
CA VAL A 91 7.71 15.73 -8.01
C VAL A 91 7.61 16.94 -7.11
N ASN A 92 8.51 17.89 -7.32
CA ASN A 92 8.57 19.16 -6.60
C ASN A 92 7.43 20.09 -7.08
N LEU A 93 6.23 19.52 -7.26
CA LEU A 93 5.00 20.21 -7.58
C LEU A 93 4.30 20.53 -6.26
N SER A 94 3.57 21.65 -6.24
CA SER A 94 2.71 21.97 -5.11
C SER A 94 1.80 20.76 -4.83
N TRP A 95 1.69 20.38 -3.56
CA TRP A 95 0.86 19.26 -3.08
C TRP A 95 -0.57 19.25 -3.68
N VAL A 96 -1.10 20.43 -3.99
CA VAL A 96 -2.39 20.64 -4.67
C VAL A 96 -2.36 20.15 -6.13
N THR A 97 -1.29 20.44 -6.86
CA THR A 97 -1.12 20.04 -8.26
C THR A 97 -0.99 18.52 -8.39
N SER A 98 -0.23 17.86 -7.52
CA SER A 98 -0.14 16.40 -7.48
C SER A 98 -1.50 15.76 -7.18
N LEU A 99 -2.26 16.35 -6.25
CA LEU A 99 -3.59 15.88 -5.88
C LEU A 99 -4.58 16.03 -7.05
N ILE A 100 -4.57 17.16 -7.75
CA ILE A 100 -5.42 17.39 -8.93
C ILE A 100 -5.06 16.45 -10.07
N ILE A 101 -3.78 16.26 -10.37
CA ILE A 101 -3.31 15.35 -11.43
C ILE A 101 -3.73 13.91 -11.10
N LEU A 102 -3.52 13.47 -9.85
CA LEU A 102 -3.86 12.11 -9.43
C LEU A 102 -5.38 11.88 -9.43
N THR A 103 -6.16 12.88 -9.01
CA THR A 103 -7.63 12.80 -8.99
C THR A 103 -8.19 12.80 -10.41
N GLY A 104 -7.68 13.67 -11.29
CA GLY A 104 -8.10 13.73 -12.69
C GLY A 104 -7.71 12.47 -13.47
N ALA A 105 -6.47 12.02 -13.35
CA ALA A 105 -6.02 10.77 -13.97
C ALA A 105 -6.77 9.55 -13.40
N GLY A 106 -6.99 9.54 -12.08
CA GLY A 106 -7.78 8.51 -11.39
C GLY A 106 -9.21 8.43 -11.92
N LEU A 107 -9.89 9.56 -12.05
CA LEU A 107 -11.24 9.64 -12.60
C LEU A 107 -11.29 9.13 -14.04
N VAL A 108 -10.35 9.53 -14.90
CA VAL A 108 -10.25 9.03 -16.28
C VAL A 108 -10.11 7.49 -16.29
N THR A 109 -9.26 6.93 -15.44
CA THR A 109 -9.13 5.47 -15.36
C THR A 109 -10.34 4.77 -14.77
N ALA A 110 -11.07 5.39 -13.84
CA ALA A 110 -12.31 4.83 -13.33
C ALA A 110 -13.40 4.78 -14.41
N VAL A 111 -13.54 5.85 -15.20
CA VAL A 111 -14.50 5.90 -16.32
C VAL A 111 -14.18 4.85 -17.38
N ILE A 112 -12.89 4.67 -17.71
CA ILE A 112 -12.44 3.63 -18.64
C ILE A 112 -12.70 2.23 -18.06
N ALA A 113 -12.39 2.01 -16.78
CA ALA A 113 -12.57 0.72 -16.13
C ALA A 113 -14.04 0.35 -15.93
N ALA A 114 -14.90 1.33 -15.64
CA ALA A 114 -16.33 1.12 -15.45
C ALA A 114 -17.12 1.05 -16.77
N LYS A 115 -16.50 1.34 -17.92
CA LYS A 115 -17.14 1.41 -19.25
C LYS A 115 -18.37 2.32 -19.30
N GLY A 116 -18.44 3.31 -18.41
CA GLY A 116 -19.59 4.19 -18.23
C GLY A 116 -19.23 5.39 -17.36
N PHE A 117 -19.97 6.49 -17.55
CA PHE A 117 -19.79 7.73 -16.80
C PHE A 117 -20.98 7.92 -15.86
N SER A 118 -20.73 7.96 -14.56
CA SER A 118 -21.71 8.36 -13.55
C SER A 118 -21.20 9.60 -12.82
N PHE A 119 -22.11 10.50 -12.47
CA PHE A 119 -21.76 11.69 -11.70
C PHE A 119 -21.24 11.33 -10.30
N ASP A 120 -21.67 10.19 -9.77
CA ASP A 120 -21.25 9.64 -8.47
C ASP A 120 -19.76 9.28 -8.43
N MET A 121 -19.17 8.82 -9.56
CA MET A 121 -17.71 8.60 -9.63
C MET A 121 -16.95 9.91 -9.46
N VAL A 122 -17.38 10.99 -10.13
CA VAL A 122 -16.75 12.30 -9.99
C VAL A 122 -16.82 12.78 -8.55
N LEU A 123 -17.98 12.63 -7.94
CA LEU A 123 -18.23 12.99 -6.55
C LEU A 123 -17.33 12.20 -5.59
N THR A 124 -17.18 10.89 -5.81
CA THR A 124 -16.31 10.02 -5.02
C THR A 124 -14.84 10.43 -5.12
N TYR A 125 -14.34 10.69 -6.33
CA TYR A 125 -12.96 11.13 -6.54
C TYR A 125 -12.71 12.50 -5.93
N LEU A 126 -13.66 13.43 -6.03
CA LEU A 126 -13.58 14.75 -5.41
C LEU A 126 -13.56 14.64 -3.87
N LEU A 127 -14.41 13.77 -3.31
CA LEU A 127 -14.46 13.49 -1.88
C LEU A 127 -13.16 12.86 -1.38
N MET A 128 -12.64 11.84 -2.07
CA MET A 128 -11.33 11.26 -1.77
C MET A 128 -10.22 12.30 -1.83
N ALA A 129 -10.21 13.14 -2.86
CA ALA A 129 -9.25 14.24 -3.01
C ALA A 129 -9.35 15.23 -1.84
N ALA A 130 -10.57 15.58 -1.41
CA ALA A 130 -10.80 16.46 -0.28
C ALA A 130 -10.27 15.85 1.03
N ILE A 131 -10.55 14.57 1.29
CA ILE A 131 -10.04 13.87 2.49
C ILE A 131 -8.52 13.84 2.50
N VAL A 132 -7.89 13.48 1.37
CA VAL A 132 -6.43 13.47 1.25
C VAL A 132 -5.87 14.87 1.40
N ALA A 133 -6.51 15.89 0.83
CA ALA A 133 -6.07 17.27 0.95
C ALA A 133 -6.11 17.77 2.40
N VAL A 134 -7.21 17.50 3.12
CA VAL A 134 -7.34 17.80 4.55
C VAL A 134 -6.29 17.04 5.35
N GLY A 135 -6.07 15.76 5.06
CA GLY A 135 -5.05 14.95 5.76
C GLY A 135 -3.62 15.44 5.52
N LEU A 136 -3.30 15.86 4.31
CA LEU A 136 -2.00 16.47 3.99
C LEU A 136 -1.84 17.86 4.64
N TRP A 137 -2.89 18.65 4.66
CA TRP A 137 -2.90 19.95 5.33
C TRP A 137 -2.66 19.78 6.84
N LEU A 138 -3.37 18.84 7.48
CA LEU A 138 -3.18 18.52 8.89
C LEU A 138 -1.78 17.94 9.16
N ALA A 139 -1.26 17.08 8.28
CA ALA A 139 0.10 16.55 8.41
C ALA A 139 1.17 17.65 8.36
N LYS A 140 0.93 18.74 7.60
CA LYS A 140 1.81 19.92 7.59
C LYS A 140 1.76 20.70 8.90
N LEU A 141 0.60 20.79 9.57
CA LEU A 141 0.51 21.37 10.93
C LEU A 141 1.35 20.57 11.94
N THR A 142 1.48 19.27 11.75
CA THR A 142 2.29 18.39 12.62
C THR A 142 3.81 18.56 12.45
N LYS A 143 4.28 19.52 11.64
CA LYS A 143 5.70 19.86 11.41
C LYS A 143 6.60 18.63 11.10
N GLY A 144 6.06 17.62 10.41
CA GLY A 144 6.82 16.45 9.96
C GLY A 144 7.13 15.39 11.02
N LYS A 145 6.55 15.47 12.23
CA LYS A 145 6.75 14.44 13.28
C LYS A 145 6.02 13.13 12.99
N VAL A 146 4.97 13.17 12.16
CA VAL A 146 4.15 12.01 11.82
C VAL A 146 4.13 11.83 10.31
N PRO A 147 4.37 10.60 9.79
CA PRO A 147 4.18 10.29 8.38
C PRO A 147 2.79 10.70 7.89
N ALA A 148 2.72 11.44 6.78
CA ALA A 148 1.46 11.92 6.22
C ALA A 148 0.46 10.78 5.94
N LEU A 149 0.96 9.60 5.58
CA LEU A 149 0.19 8.39 5.39
C LEU A 149 -0.67 8.04 6.61
N ILE A 150 -0.11 8.13 7.82
CA ILE A 150 -0.82 7.79 9.06
C ILE A 150 -1.96 8.79 9.30
N VAL A 151 -1.72 10.08 9.08
CA VAL A 151 -2.72 11.14 9.27
C VAL A 151 -3.89 10.95 8.30
N VAL A 152 -3.61 10.65 7.03
CA VAL A 152 -4.65 10.40 6.02
C VAL A 152 -5.47 9.16 6.37
N ILE A 153 -4.84 8.07 6.80
CA ILE A 153 -5.54 6.84 7.20
C ILE A 153 -6.47 7.08 8.40
N VAL A 154 -5.98 7.77 9.44
CA VAL A 154 -6.77 8.05 10.65
C VAL A 154 -7.98 8.93 10.33
N ILE A 155 -7.82 9.96 9.51
CA ILE A 155 -8.91 10.83 9.09
C ILE A 155 -9.91 10.07 8.22
N GLY A 156 -9.44 9.27 7.27
CA GLY A 156 -10.30 8.43 6.43
C GLY A 156 -11.12 7.46 7.29
N ALA A 157 -10.48 6.74 8.20
CA ALA A 157 -11.14 5.84 9.13
C ALA A 157 -12.15 6.56 10.04
N TYR A 158 -11.85 7.79 10.47
CA TYR A 158 -12.76 8.60 11.27
C TYR A 158 -14.01 9.05 10.50
N ILE A 159 -13.85 9.51 9.24
CA ILE A 159 -14.98 9.95 8.39
C ILE A 159 -15.87 8.77 7.99
N THR A 160 -15.29 7.58 7.82
CA THR A 160 -16.02 6.34 7.49
C THR A 160 -16.58 5.62 8.72
N SER A 161 -16.23 6.05 9.93
CA SER A 161 -16.73 5.46 11.18
C SER A 161 -18.22 5.74 11.37
N PRO A 162 -19.01 4.80 11.95
CA PRO A 162 -20.43 4.99 12.23
C PRO A 162 -20.74 6.18 13.15
N TRP A 163 -19.71 6.72 13.83
CA TRP A 163 -19.83 7.92 14.67
C TRP A 163 -19.97 9.23 13.88
N PHE A 164 -19.65 9.24 12.59
CA PHE A 164 -19.69 10.44 11.76
C PHE A 164 -21.06 10.58 11.05
N PRO A 165 -21.74 11.74 11.15
CA PRO A 165 -23.11 11.91 10.65
C PRO A 165 -23.26 11.79 9.11
N GLY A 166 -22.16 11.81 8.36
CA GLY A 166 -22.14 11.61 6.91
C GLY A 166 -21.58 10.25 6.46
N ALA A 167 -21.30 9.31 7.37
CA ALA A 167 -20.58 8.08 7.04
C ALA A 167 -21.33 7.19 6.03
N ALA A 168 -22.66 7.07 6.17
CA ALA A 168 -23.48 6.27 5.24
C ALA A 168 -23.41 6.80 3.81
N TRP A 169 -23.50 8.12 3.63
CA TRP A 169 -23.40 8.75 2.32
C TRP A 169 -22.01 8.61 1.69
N VAL A 170 -20.95 8.73 2.50
CA VAL A 170 -19.56 8.51 2.05
C VAL A 170 -19.36 7.06 1.60
N LEU A 171 -19.88 6.09 2.36
CA LEU A 171 -19.79 4.66 2.06
C LEU A 171 -20.53 4.29 0.78
N GLU A 172 -21.77 4.78 0.63
CA GLU A 172 -22.58 4.54 -0.56
C GLU A 172 -21.95 5.14 -1.82
N THR A 173 -21.48 6.39 -1.73
CA THR A 173 -20.77 7.07 -2.82
C THR A 173 -19.48 6.32 -3.19
N SER A 174 -18.72 5.84 -2.20
CA SER A 174 -17.45 5.11 -2.41
C SER A 174 -17.63 3.75 -3.12
N ALA A 175 -18.81 3.15 -3.06
CA ALA A 175 -19.09 1.90 -3.77
C ALA A 175 -19.12 2.07 -5.30
N SER A 176 -19.27 3.31 -5.80
CA SER A 176 -19.29 3.62 -7.23
C SER A 176 -17.93 3.49 -7.92
N VAL A 177 -16.83 3.38 -7.16
CA VAL A 177 -15.47 3.33 -7.69
C VAL A 177 -14.79 1.99 -7.39
N ASN A 178 -14.30 1.34 -8.44
CA ASN A 178 -13.51 0.13 -8.30
C ASN A 178 -12.07 0.47 -7.86
N PHE A 179 -11.73 0.16 -6.61
CA PHE A 179 -10.38 0.33 -6.03
C PHE A 179 -9.26 -0.29 -6.88
N LEU A 180 -9.54 -1.39 -7.59
CA LEU A 180 -8.56 -2.07 -8.43
C LEU A 180 -8.10 -1.19 -9.61
N SER A 181 -8.99 -0.33 -10.11
CA SER A 181 -8.66 0.62 -11.19
C SER A 181 -7.61 1.64 -10.76
N VAL A 182 -7.79 2.22 -9.56
CA VAL A 182 -6.83 3.18 -8.98
C VAL A 182 -5.46 2.53 -8.76
N ILE A 183 -5.44 1.30 -8.23
CA ILE A 183 -4.18 0.57 -8.00
C ILE A 183 -3.49 0.27 -9.33
N THR A 184 -4.25 -0.08 -10.37
CA THR A 184 -3.71 -0.34 -11.72
C THR A 184 -3.05 0.90 -12.31
N LEU A 185 -3.70 2.07 -12.21
CA LEU A 185 -3.10 3.34 -12.64
C LEU A 185 -1.82 3.65 -11.86
N MET A 186 -1.87 3.53 -10.53
CA MET A 186 -0.71 3.80 -9.68
C MET A 186 0.47 2.88 -10.04
N LEU A 187 0.22 1.59 -10.25
CA LEU A 187 1.23 0.61 -10.65
C LEU A 187 1.79 0.88 -12.04
N ALA A 188 0.95 1.30 -12.99
CA ALA A 188 1.38 1.67 -14.32
C ALA A 188 2.35 2.87 -14.30
N ILE A 189 2.01 3.92 -13.53
CA ILE A 189 2.87 5.10 -13.35
C ILE A 189 4.17 4.72 -12.62
N ALA A 190 4.08 3.92 -11.56
CA ALA A 190 5.24 3.44 -10.82
C ALA A 190 6.16 2.60 -11.72
N GLY A 191 5.61 1.67 -12.50
CA GLY A 191 6.34 0.84 -13.46
C GLY A 191 7.02 1.68 -14.54
N LEU A 192 6.34 2.69 -15.09
CA LEU A 192 6.92 3.61 -16.07
C LEU A 192 8.07 4.44 -15.46
N SER A 193 7.92 4.90 -14.22
CA SER A 193 8.99 5.61 -13.48
C SER A 193 10.23 4.73 -13.29
N ILE A 194 10.04 3.47 -12.93
CA ILE A 194 11.13 2.50 -12.74
C ILE A 194 11.81 2.16 -14.07
N GLY A 195 11.03 2.09 -15.16
CA GLY A 195 11.55 1.89 -16.51
C GLY A 195 12.51 2.99 -16.98
N LYS A 196 12.50 4.19 -16.36
CA LYS A 196 13.50 5.23 -16.66
C LYS A 196 14.89 4.89 -16.07
N ASP A 197 14.92 4.08 -15.02
CA ASP A 197 16.12 3.65 -14.28
C ASP A 197 16.56 2.22 -14.69
N LEU A 198 16.36 1.88 -15.99
CA LEU A 198 16.83 0.63 -16.62
C LEU A 198 18.27 0.21 -16.28
N PRO A 199 19.29 1.12 -16.26
CA PRO A 199 20.65 0.71 -15.89
C PRO A 199 20.75 0.18 -14.46
N MET A 200 19.95 0.69 -13.51
CA MET A 200 19.90 0.22 -12.12
C MET A 200 19.23 -1.15 -12.03
N LEU A 201 18.13 -1.38 -12.75
CA LEU A 201 17.47 -2.69 -12.80
C LEU A 201 18.37 -3.78 -13.40
N ARG A 202 19.19 -3.43 -14.38
CA ARG A 202 20.11 -4.35 -15.05
C ARG A 202 21.22 -4.84 -14.11
N GLN A 203 21.65 -4.04 -13.13
CA GLN A 203 22.64 -4.45 -12.14
C GLN A 203 22.11 -5.52 -11.16
N ILE A 204 20.82 -5.48 -10.85
CA ILE A 204 20.16 -6.45 -9.96
C ILE A 204 19.86 -7.77 -10.72
N GLY A 205 19.53 -7.66 -12.01
CA GLY A 205 19.34 -8.77 -12.92
C GLY A 205 18.15 -9.68 -12.56
N TRP A 206 18.12 -10.88 -13.17
CA TRP A 206 17.07 -11.89 -13.01
C TRP A 206 16.87 -12.38 -11.57
N LYS A 207 17.82 -12.12 -10.65
CA LYS A 207 17.80 -12.61 -9.27
C LYS A 207 16.70 -11.98 -8.41
N ILE A 208 16.19 -10.79 -8.77
CA ILE A 208 15.10 -10.16 -8.02
C ILE A 208 13.78 -10.92 -8.16
N LEU A 209 13.56 -11.59 -9.29
CA LEU A 209 12.30 -12.30 -9.55
C LEU A 209 12.09 -13.47 -8.58
N PRO A 210 13.01 -14.45 -8.43
CA PRO A 210 12.85 -15.53 -7.46
C PRO A 210 12.83 -15.02 -6.02
N VAL A 211 13.65 -14.01 -5.68
CA VAL A 211 13.64 -13.41 -4.33
C VAL A 211 12.28 -12.77 -4.03
N GLY A 212 11.72 -12.02 -4.98
CA GLY A 212 10.41 -11.39 -4.86
C GLY A 212 9.29 -12.42 -4.66
N PHE A 213 9.29 -13.52 -5.42
CA PHE A 213 8.34 -14.61 -5.22
C PHE A 213 8.44 -15.22 -3.82
N VAL A 214 9.65 -15.50 -3.34
CA VAL A 214 9.88 -16.07 -2.00
C VAL A 214 9.39 -15.09 -0.93
N VAL A 215 9.69 -13.79 -1.05
CA VAL A 215 9.27 -12.78 -0.08
C VAL A 215 7.76 -12.60 -0.05
N ILE A 216 7.11 -12.53 -1.22
CA ILE A 216 5.64 -12.40 -1.32
C ILE A 216 4.97 -13.65 -0.73
N ALA A 217 5.44 -14.85 -1.10
CA ALA A 217 4.92 -16.10 -0.58
C ALA A 217 5.12 -16.23 0.94
N ALA A 218 6.31 -15.92 1.44
CA ALA A 218 6.62 -15.96 2.88
C ALA A 218 5.75 -14.98 3.67
N THR A 219 5.56 -13.75 3.16
CA THR A 219 4.73 -12.72 3.81
C THR A 219 3.27 -13.14 3.84
N PHE A 220 2.75 -13.66 2.72
CA PHE A 220 1.38 -14.17 2.64
C PHE A 220 1.15 -15.35 3.58
N LEU A 221 2.05 -16.34 3.58
CA LEU A 221 1.95 -17.53 4.41
C LEU A 221 2.06 -17.19 5.90
N ALA A 222 3.05 -16.38 6.30
CA ALA A 222 3.20 -15.95 7.68
C ALA A 222 1.94 -15.22 8.17
N SER A 223 1.40 -14.31 7.35
CA SER A 223 0.20 -13.56 7.70
C SER A 223 -1.04 -14.44 7.80
N THR A 224 -1.14 -15.47 6.96
CA THR A 224 -2.23 -16.45 7.01
C THR A 224 -2.13 -17.34 8.24
N VAL A 225 -0.91 -17.81 8.60
CA VAL A 225 -0.67 -18.59 9.81
C VAL A 225 -1.00 -17.78 11.06
N ILE A 226 -0.63 -16.50 11.12
CA ILE A 226 -0.99 -15.63 12.25
C ILE A 226 -2.50 -15.45 12.33
N ALA A 227 -3.17 -15.22 11.20
CA ALA A 227 -4.63 -15.08 11.17
C ALA A 227 -5.32 -16.36 11.69
N GLU A 228 -4.87 -17.53 11.24
CA GLU A 228 -5.39 -18.82 11.68
C GLU A 228 -5.14 -19.05 13.18
N ALA A 229 -3.94 -18.74 13.67
CA ALA A 229 -3.62 -18.86 15.09
C ALA A 229 -4.49 -17.96 15.97
N VAL A 230 -4.75 -16.72 15.54
CA VAL A 230 -5.63 -15.79 16.26
C VAL A 230 -7.07 -16.28 16.24
N LEU A 231 -7.58 -16.74 15.09
CA LEU A 231 -8.93 -17.31 14.99
C LEU A 231 -9.10 -18.56 15.86
N ALA A 232 -8.10 -19.43 15.90
CA ALA A 232 -8.10 -20.62 16.74
C ALA A 232 -8.11 -20.30 18.24
N ILE A 233 -7.47 -19.20 18.64
CA ILE A 233 -7.51 -18.70 20.03
C ILE A 233 -8.86 -18.05 20.35
N LEU A 234 -9.45 -17.31 19.41
CA LEU A 234 -10.71 -16.59 19.61
C LEU A 234 -11.95 -17.50 19.61
N HIS A 235 -11.89 -18.66 18.95
CA HIS A 235 -12.96 -19.67 18.91
C HIS A 235 -12.83 -20.76 19.99
N ARG A 236 -11.89 -20.63 20.94
CA ARG A 236 -11.89 -21.39 22.20
C ARG A 236 -12.49 -20.57 23.32
#